data_AF-A0A3D3P1F1-F1
#
_entry.id   AF-A0A3D3P1F1-F1
#
_cell.length_a   1.000
_cell.length_b   1.000
_cell.length_c   1.000
_cell.angle_alpha   90.00
_cell.angle_beta   90.00
_cell.angle_gamma   90.00
#
_symmetry.space_group_name_H-M   'P 1'
#
loop_
_entity.id
_entity.type
_entity.pdbx_description
1 polymer ?
#
loop_
_entity_poly.entity_id
_entity_poly.type
_entity_poly.pdbx_seq_one_letter_code
_entity_poly.pdbx_strand_id
1 'polypeptide(L)'
;MKSVVVFLAALIPLKGIEIKVDYRYDSQGFFDNPAAKTVIEAAAARWSRIVNQTLLPVNMKDEDLVDGRFEIIHPGTGKNHVLSAAAGKATDFYFKVGQPAADEYLGGFSLDEDVWILYVGGRNLNGAGRGAPIGGARNLASVYADPESFLNRGFNLGVSSLTVIGGTVSFDLDRNWSFGFLQPEGGISLDFYSIALHEIGHCLGLNARSVAEFHDLIEEDRFVGDNAVKALEIDAGKEVVGLEIVKSSSQDYHWRDGEYQSKIFPFGMPLYFGTVGAGNLQDLLMEPVFNVGGDVTRFEITNVDAAALKDIGWSVISEDPPRGPDLDLEIGASNNGGLSIRLMSEEGATYTVQTSPDGCSWVSVIPSFVGDGGPLSWSDGQEGTYDPFGPASSLAHKYYRVIKN
;
A
#
# COMPACT_ATOMS: atom_id res chain seq x y z
N MET A 1 16.34 26.40 10.04
CA MET A 1 15.82 25.35 9.13
C MET A 1 14.79 24.56 9.92
N LYS A 2 13.57 24.42 9.39
CA LYS A 2 12.48 23.69 10.06
C LYS A 2 12.71 22.20 9.81
N SER A 3 13.05 21.45 10.85
CA SER A 3 13.18 20.00 10.80
C SER A 3 11.79 19.38 11.01
N VAL A 4 11.34 18.56 10.06
CA VAL A 4 10.15 17.71 10.18
C VAL A 4 10.58 16.37 10.76
N VAL A 5 9.84 15.86 11.75
CA VAL A 5 10.04 14.54 12.35
C VAL A 5 8.71 13.79 12.25
N VAL A 6 8.75 12.55 11.75
CA VAL A 6 7.61 11.62 11.65
C VAL A 6 7.85 10.45 12.62
N PHE A 7 6.84 10.09 13.41
CA PHE A 7 6.75 8.81 14.13
C PHE A 7 5.37 8.18 13.92
N LEU A 8 5.35 6.87 13.68
CA LEU A 8 4.18 6.00 13.79
C LEU A 8 4.61 4.70 14.47
N ALA A 9 3.87 4.25 15.49
CA ALA A 9 3.35 2.88 15.61
C ALA A 9 2.70 2.66 17.00
N ALA A 10 1.38 2.52 17.02
CA ALA A 10 0.66 1.68 17.98
C ALA A 10 -0.30 0.80 17.18
N LEU A 11 -0.28 -0.50 17.47
CA LEU A 11 -1.08 -1.54 16.83
C LEU A 11 -2.55 -1.42 17.25
N ILE A 12 -3.31 -0.59 16.53
CA ILE A 12 -4.75 -0.80 16.43
C ILE A 12 -4.96 -1.68 15.21
N PRO A 13 -5.76 -2.76 15.28
CA PRO A 13 -6.11 -3.51 14.09
C PRO A 13 -6.69 -2.53 13.08
N LEU A 14 -6.15 -2.53 11.86
CA LEU A 14 -6.80 -1.81 10.78
C LEU A 14 -8.25 -2.27 10.74
N LYS A 15 -9.19 -1.32 10.68
CA LYS A 15 -10.53 -1.65 10.21
C LYS A 15 -10.40 -1.75 8.70
N GLY A 16 -10.23 -2.97 8.19
CA GLY A 16 -10.01 -3.22 6.77
C GLY A 16 -8.84 -4.15 6.48
N ILE A 17 -8.50 -4.28 5.20
CA ILE A 17 -7.51 -5.25 4.74
C ILE A 17 -6.07 -4.88 5.18
N GLU A 18 -5.26 -5.91 5.41
CA GLU A 18 -3.81 -5.80 5.51
C GLU A 18 -3.17 -6.31 4.22
N ILE A 19 -2.65 -5.41 3.39
CA ILE A 19 -1.83 -5.79 2.23
C ILE A 19 -0.46 -6.26 2.70
N LYS A 20 -0.23 -7.58 2.63
CA LYS A 20 1.03 -8.22 2.97
C LYS A 20 1.88 -8.44 1.74
N VAL A 21 3.05 -7.81 1.69
CA VAL A 21 4.01 -7.97 0.58
C VAL A 21 4.75 -9.31 0.70
N ASP A 22 4.70 -10.13 -0.36
CA ASP A 22 5.43 -11.39 -0.48
C ASP A 22 6.44 -11.30 -1.64
N TYR A 23 7.71 -11.56 -1.32
CA TYR A 23 8.85 -11.41 -2.23
C TYR A 23 9.32 -12.73 -2.88
N ARG A 24 8.61 -13.85 -2.64
CA ARG A 24 9.04 -15.20 -3.07
C ARG A 24 9.31 -15.33 -4.56
N TYR A 25 8.64 -14.51 -5.38
CA TYR A 25 8.76 -14.54 -6.84
C TYR A 25 9.64 -13.43 -7.42
N ASP A 26 10.38 -12.70 -6.57
CA ASP A 26 11.40 -11.75 -6.99
C ASP A 26 12.70 -12.45 -7.44
N SER A 27 12.60 -13.29 -8.46
CA SER A 27 13.71 -14.12 -8.94
C SER A 27 14.87 -13.33 -9.56
N GLN A 28 14.70 -12.03 -9.79
CA GLN A 28 15.73 -11.13 -10.36
C GLN A 28 16.37 -10.21 -9.31
N GLY A 29 15.93 -10.28 -8.04
CA GLY A 29 16.55 -9.57 -6.92
C GLY A 29 16.31 -8.05 -6.91
N PHE A 30 15.19 -7.57 -7.47
CA PHE A 30 14.88 -6.13 -7.43
C PHE A 30 14.72 -5.62 -5.98
N PHE A 31 14.11 -6.44 -5.13
CA PHE A 31 13.90 -6.18 -3.72
C PHE A 31 15.04 -6.71 -2.83
N ASP A 32 16.17 -7.13 -3.39
CA ASP A 32 17.42 -7.21 -2.61
C ASP A 32 17.88 -5.81 -2.16
N ASN A 33 17.40 -4.77 -2.85
CA ASN A 33 17.51 -3.39 -2.40
C ASN A 33 16.57 -3.12 -1.20
N PRO A 34 17.10 -2.85 0.01
CA PRO A 34 16.28 -2.58 1.18
C PRO A 34 15.44 -1.31 1.05
N ALA A 35 15.90 -0.30 0.30
CA ALA A 35 15.13 0.92 0.09
C ALA A 35 13.88 0.66 -0.76
N ALA A 36 13.98 -0.22 -1.77
CA ALA A 36 12.82 -0.64 -2.56
C ALA A 36 11.78 -1.36 -1.69
N LYS A 37 12.22 -2.26 -0.79
CA LYS A 37 11.35 -2.95 0.18
C LYS A 37 10.60 -1.96 1.08
N THR A 38 11.31 -1.02 1.68
CA THR A 38 10.69 0.01 2.54
C THR A 38 9.62 0.79 1.80
N VAL A 39 9.88 1.17 0.54
CA VAL A 39 8.93 1.99 -0.22
C VAL A 39 7.71 1.19 -0.70
N ILE A 40 7.86 -0.06 -1.15
CA ILE A 40 6.70 -0.89 -1.55
C ILE A 40 5.82 -1.24 -0.35
N GLU A 41 6.42 -1.51 0.81
CA GLU A 41 5.68 -1.75 2.06
C GLU A 41 4.93 -0.51 2.51
N ALA A 42 5.50 0.69 2.32
CA ALA A 42 4.81 1.93 2.62
C ALA A 42 3.64 2.21 1.65
N ALA A 43 3.79 1.87 0.37
CA ALA A 43 2.71 1.97 -0.62
C ALA A 43 1.59 0.97 -0.33
N ALA A 44 1.92 -0.27 0.02
CA ALA A 44 0.96 -1.27 0.50
C ALA A 44 0.23 -0.78 1.75
N ALA A 45 0.96 -0.29 2.76
CA ALA A 45 0.36 0.24 3.98
C ALA A 45 -0.55 1.46 3.73
N ARG A 46 -0.25 2.27 2.71
CA ARG A 46 -1.09 3.40 2.30
C ARG A 46 -2.45 2.91 1.81
N TRP A 47 -2.48 1.91 0.93
CA TRP A 47 -3.72 1.29 0.47
C TRP A 47 -4.45 0.54 1.59
N SER A 48 -3.75 -0.22 2.43
CA SER A 48 -4.34 -0.87 3.61
C SER A 48 -5.11 0.14 4.47
N ARG A 49 -4.52 1.31 4.75
CA ARG A 49 -5.19 2.35 5.54
C ARG A 49 -6.42 2.94 4.86
N ILE A 50 -6.52 2.89 3.53
CA ILE A 50 -7.64 3.47 2.77
C ILE A 50 -8.80 2.47 2.66
N VAL A 51 -8.50 1.19 2.40
CA VAL A 51 -9.51 0.17 2.13
C VAL A 51 -10.07 -0.37 3.45
N ASN A 52 -11.29 0.05 3.78
CA ASN A 52 -12.01 -0.33 4.99
C ASN A 52 -12.94 -1.53 4.74
N GLN A 53 -12.41 -2.57 4.10
CA GLN A 53 -13.15 -3.77 3.75
C GLN A 53 -12.70 -4.95 4.61
N THR A 54 -13.65 -5.69 5.18
CA THR A 54 -13.34 -6.96 5.84
C THR A 54 -13.42 -8.11 4.84
N LEU A 55 -12.53 -9.09 4.95
CA LEU A 55 -12.46 -10.28 4.11
C LEU A 55 -12.39 -11.53 4.98
N LEU A 56 -13.22 -12.52 4.65
CA LEU A 56 -13.17 -13.84 5.30
C LEU A 56 -11.78 -14.48 5.16
N PRO A 57 -11.31 -15.30 6.11
CA PRO A 57 -10.02 -15.98 6.00
C PRO A 57 -9.99 -16.96 4.81
N VAL A 58 -8.79 -17.30 4.35
CA VAL A 58 -8.57 -18.38 3.37
C VAL A 58 -8.00 -19.60 4.07
N ASN A 59 -8.56 -20.78 3.78
CA ASN A 59 -8.03 -22.05 4.27
C ASN A 59 -8.23 -23.15 3.21
N MET A 60 -7.35 -23.16 2.21
CA MET A 60 -7.32 -24.20 1.19
C MET A 60 -6.46 -25.36 1.67
N LYS A 61 -7.01 -26.57 1.60
CA LYS A 61 -6.32 -27.83 1.94
C LYS A 61 -6.20 -28.69 0.69
N ASP A 62 -5.41 -29.76 0.80
CA ASP A 62 -5.42 -30.86 -0.16
C ASP A 62 -6.74 -31.62 0.03
N GLU A 63 -7.68 -31.41 -0.90
CA GLU A 63 -9.05 -31.93 -0.84
C GLU A 63 -9.35 -32.80 -2.07
N ASP A 64 -10.00 -33.94 -1.85
CA ASP A 64 -10.29 -34.90 -2.93
C ASP A 64 -11.16 -34.32 -4.04
N LEU A 65 -11.98 -33.32 -3.72
CA LEU A 65 -12.82 -32.55 -4.61
C LEU A 65 -12.61 -31.09 -4.23
N VAL A 66 -12.29 -30.24 -5.22
CA VAL A 66 -12.14 -28.78 -5.07
C VAL A 66 -10.81 -28.25 -4.47
N ASP A 67 -9.67 -28.89 -4.75
CA ASP A 67 -8.35 -28.29 -4.47
C ASP A 67 -8.25 -26.86 -4.97
N GLY A 68 -8.18 -25.88 -4.06
CA GLY A 68 -8.16 -24.48 -4.45
C GLY A 68 -6.94 -24.15 -5.31
N ARG A 69 -7.19 -23.60 -6.51
CA ARG A 69 -6.16 -23.08 -7.42
C ARG A 69 -6.30 -21.58 -7.61
N PHE A 70 -5.19 -20.88 -7.77
CA PHE A 70 -5.18 -19.48 -8.19
C PHE A 70 -3.98 -19.23 -9.12
N GLU A 71 -4.07 -18.18 -9.93
CA GLU A 71 -3.12 -17.86 -10.98
C GLU A 71 -2.54 -16.48 -10.75
N ILE A 72 -1.22 -16.38 -10.74
CA ILE A 72 -0.50 -15.11 -10.73
C ILE A 72 0.18 -14.89 -12.07
N ILE A 73 0.43 -13.63 -12.41
CA ILE A 73 1.45 -13.28 -13.41
C ILE A 73 2.78 -13.20 -12.66
N HIS A 74 3.61 -14.23 -12.74
CA HIS A 74 4.82 -14.36 -11.90
C HIS A 74 5.72 -13.11 -11.98
N PRO A 75 5.94 -12.33 -10.89
CA PRO A 75 6.66 -11.06 -10.96
C PRO A 75 8.00 -11.08 -11.70
N GLY A 76 8.86 -12.07 -11.43
CA GLY A 76 10.17 -12.19 -12.07
C GLY A 76 10.21 -12.66 -13.53
N THR A 77 9.12 -13.20 -14.09
CA THR A 77 9.09 -13.75 -15.46
C THR A 77 7.93 -13.23 -16.31
N GLY A 78 6.87 -12.80 -15.62
CA GLY A 78 5.47 -12.60 -16.00
C GLY A 78 4.92 -13.51 -17.05
N LYS A 79 5.22 -14.79 -16.88
CA LYS A 79 4.36 -15.86 -17.35
C LYS A 79 3.23 -16.06 -16.35
N ASN A 80 2.11 -16.58 -16.83
CA ASN A 80 1.10 -17.15 -15.94
C ASN A 80 1.72 -18.28 -15.13
N HIS A 81 1.40 -18.33 -13.84
CA HIS A 81 1.89 -19.32 -12.89
C HIS A 81 0.73 -19.75 -12.00
N VAL A 82 0.32 -20.99 -12.14
CA VAL A 82 -0.81 -21.58 -11.42
C VAL A 82 -0.30 -22.23 -10.14
N LEU A 83 -0.83 -21.79 -9.01
CA LEU A 83 -0.58 -22.37 -7.69
C LEU A 83 -1.77 -23.25 -7.30
N SER A 84 -1.47 -24.39 -6.69
CA SER A 84 -2.46 -25.34 -6.21
C SER A 84 -2.26 -25.62 -4.73
N ALA A 85 -3.36 -25.65 -3.97
CA ALA A 85 -3.35 -26.08 -2.58
C ALA A 85 -3.11 -27.59 -2.43
N ALA A 86 -3.21 -28.38 -3.51
CA ALA A 86 -2.92 -29.80 -3.47
C ALA A 86 -1.48 -30.10 -3.01
N ALA A 87 -1.27 -31.24 -2.36
CA ALA A 87 0.06 -31.70 -1.93
C ALA A 87 0.96 -32.09 -3.11
N GLY A 88 0.37 -32.42 -4.26
CA GLY A 88 1.11 -32.65 -5.48
C GLY A 88 0.20 -32.99 -6.66
N LYS A 89 0.82 -33.15 -7.83
CA LYS A 89 0.12 -33.49 -9.07
C LYS A 89 -0.80 -34.72 -8.97
N ALA A 90 -0.43 -35.69 -8.14
CA ALA A 90 -1.20 -36.92 -7.97
C ALA A 90 -2.48 -36.72 -7.14
N THR A 91 -2.50 -35.74 -6.23
CA THR A 91 -3.67 -35.44 -5.40
C THR A 91 -4.55 -34.36 -6.01
N ASP A 92 -3.97 -33.48 -6.83
CA ASP A 92 -4.67 -32.38 -7.48
C ASP A 92 -5.90 -32.80 -8.32
N PHE A 93 -7.07 -32.41 -7.83
CA PHE A 93 -8.38 -32.65 -8.45
C PHE A 93 -8.44 -32.14 -9.89
N TYR A 94 -8.01 -30.90 -10.15
CA TYR A 94 -8.10 -30.29 -11.47
C TYR A 94 -7.20 -31.01 -12.49
N PHE A 95 -6.04 -31.48 -12.07
CA PHE A 95 -5.20 -32.33 -12.92
C PHE A 95 -5.89 -33.69 -13.22
N LYS A 96 -6.50 -34.33 -12.22
CA LYS A 96 -7.23 -35.61 -12.38
C LYS A 96 -8.39 -35.50 -13.39
N VAL A 97 -9.08 -34.36 -13.42
CA VAL A 97 -10.18 -34.11 -14.37
C VAL A 97 -9.72 -33.52 -15.72
N GLY A 98 -8.42 -33.53 -15.99
CA GLY A 98 -7.85 -33.24 -17.32
C GLY A 98 -7.42 -31.79 -17.56
N GLN A 99 -7.38 -30.93 -16.54
CA GLN A 99 -6.72 -29.63 -16.66
C GLN A 99 -5.19 -29.78 -16.66
N PRO A 100 -4.43 -28.78 -17.16
CA PRO A 100 -2.98 -28.74 -16.99
C PRO A 100 -2.55 -28.88 -15.52
N ALA A 101 -1.36 -29.44 -15.32
CA ALA A 101 -0.74 -29.46 -14.00
C ALA A 101 -0.50 -28.02 -13.53
N ALA A 102 -0.66 -27.78 -12.23
CA ALA A 102 -0.22 -26.54 -11.61
C ALA A 102 1.31 -26.41 -11.74
N ASP A 103 1.79 -25.16 -11.80
CA ASP A 103 3.21 -24.83 -11.83
C ASP A 103 3.84 -25.00 -10.43
N GLU A 104 3.06 -24.79 -9.37
CA GLU A 104 3.49 -24.95 -7.99
C GLU A 104 2.41 -25.63 -7.12
N TYR A 105 2.82 -26.59 -6.30
CA TYR A 105 1.98 -27.29 -5.33
C TYR A 105 2.38 -26.87 -3.92
N LEU A 106 1.45 -26.27 -3.19
CA LEU A 106 1.69 -25.63 -1.90
C LEU A 106 1.51 -26.58 -0.72
N GLY A 107 0.76 -27.68 -0.88
CA GLY A 107 0.43 -28.57 0.22
C GLY A 107 -0.44 -27.90 1.29
N GLY A 108 -1.36 -27.06 0.85
CA GLY A 108 -2.20 -26.17 1.65
C GLY A 108 -1.84 -24.71 1.46
N PHE A 109 -2.82 -23.83 1.62
CA PHE A 109 -2.62 -22.38 1.62
C PHE A 109 -3.64 -21.71 2.51
N SER A 110 -3.17 -20.84 3.40
CA SER A 110 -4.04 -20.08 4.30
C SER A 110 -3.65 -18.61 4.35
N LEU A 111 -4.67 -17.77 4.50
CA LEU A 111 -4.53 -16.37 4.88
C LEU A 111 -5.45 -16.14 6.07
N ASP A 112 -4.98 -15.36 7.04
CA ASP A 112 -5.83 -14.90 8.13
C ASP A 112 -6.94 -13.99 7.59
N GLU A 113 -7.93 -13.69 8.43
CA GLU A 113 -8.96 -12.69 8.14
C GLU A 113 -8.29 -11.36 7.75
N ASP A 114 -8.88 -10.64 6.79
CA ASP A 114 -8.43 -9.34 6.31
C ASP A 114 -7.03 -9.29 5.66
N VAL A 115 -6.21 -10.35 5.73
CA VAL A 115 -4.92 -10.39 5.04
C VAL A 115 -5.15 -10.55 3.54
N TRP A 116 -4.56 -9.65 2.75
CA TRP A 116 -4.58 -9.66 1.29
C TRP A 116 -3.14 -9.70 0.78
N ILE A 117 -2.78 -10.67 -0.08
CA ILE A 117 -1.38 -10.90 -0.43
C ILE A 117 -0.96 -10.15 -1.71
N LEU A 118 0.19 -9.48 -1.67
CA LEU A 118 0.79 -8.81 -2.82
C LEU A 118 2.11 -9.48 -3.21
N TYR A 119 2.13 -10.23 -4.31
CA TYR A 119 3.36 -10.82 -4.82
C TYR A 119 4.14 -9.81 -5.65
N VAL A 120 5.36 -9.49 -5.24
CA VAL A 120 6.19 -8.48 -5.91
C VAL A 120 7.49 -9.05 -6.45
N GLY A 121 8.05 -8.39 -7.44
CA GLY A 121 9.38 -8.68 -7.98
C GLY A 121 9.76 -7.72 -9.10
N GLY A 122 10.91 -7.96 -9.73
CA GLY A 122 11.34 -7.21 -10.91
C GLY A 122 11.65 -8.07 -12.13
N ARG A 123 11.48 -7.47 -13.31
CA ARG A 123 11.91 -8.01 -14.62
C ARG A 123 11.98 -6.88 -15.64
N ASN A 124 12.61 -7.10 -16.79
CA ASN A 124 12.58 -6.10 -17.86
C ASN A 124 11.15 -5.91 -18.39
N LEU A 125 10.69 -4.67 -18.44
CA LEU A 125 9.36 -4.27 -18.89
C LEU A 125 9.44 -3.19 -19.98
N ASN A 126 8.35 -3.04 -20.74
CA ASN A 126 8.18 -1.91 -21.66
C ASN A 126 7.54 -0.67 -20.98
N GLY A 127 7.29 -0.75 -19.67
CA GLY A 127 6.74 0.30 -18.81
C GLY A 127 7.51 0.36 -17.49
N ALA A 128 7.12 1.21 -16.55
CA ALA A 128 7.80 1.33 -15.26
C ALA A 128 7.41 0.21 -14.28
N GLY A 129 6.13 -0.14 -14.26
CA GLY A 129 5.58 -1.23 -13.47
C GLY A 129 4.52 -1.99 -14.26
N ARG A 130 4.05 -3.08 -13.67
CA ARG A 130 2.88 -3.82 -14.13
C ARG A 130 2.22 -4.57 -12.98
N GLY A 131 1.09 -4.03 -12.52
CA GLY A 131 0.18 -4.61 -11.55
C GLY A 131 -0.96 -5.39 -12.20
N ALA A 132 -1.44 -6.42 -11.52
CA ALA A 132 -2.65 -7.13 -11.88
C ALA A 132 -3.27 -7.83 -10.66
N PRO A 133 -4.60 -7.97 -10.60
CA PRO A 133 -5.24 -8.87 -9.65
C PRO A 133 -4.81 -10.33 -9.88
N ILE A 134 -4.85 -11.15 -8.82
CA ILE A 134 -4.73 -12.60 -8.96
C ILE A 134 -5.96 -13.16 -9.69
N GLY A 135 -5.76 -14.16 -10.54
CA GLY A 135 -6.82 -14.85 -11.26
C GLY A 135 -7.29 -16.14 -10.58
N GLY A 136 -8.52 -16.55 -10.85
CA GLY A 136 -9.11 -17.77 -10.28
C GLY A 136 -8.74 -19.10 -10.97
N ALA A 137 -7.69 -19.17 -11.80
CA ALA A 137 -7.11 -20.41 -12.34
C ALA A 137 -8.09 -21.49 -12.88
N ARG A 138 -9.23 -21.11 -13.48
CA ARG A 138 -10.24 -22.02 -14.04
C ARG A 138 -10.81 -23.01 -13.01
N ASN A 139 -11.12 -22.51 -11.81
CA ASN A 139 -11.85 -23.28 -10.82
C ASN A 139 -13.24 -23.74 -11.32
N LEU A 140 -13.89 -24.64 -10.57
CA LEU A 140 -15.29 -25.01 -10.80
C LEU A 140 -16.20 -23.78 -10.69
N ALA A 141 -17.28 -23.75 -11.48
CA ALA A 141 -18.26 -22.66 -11.45
C ALA A 141 -18.87 -22.45 -10.05
N SER A 142 -19.00 -23.52 -9.25
CA SER A 142 -19.47 -23.44 -7.87
C SER A 142 -18.54 -22.65 -6.95
N VAL A 143 -17.23 -22.65 -7.20
CA VAL A 143 -16.25 -21.85 -6.41
C VAL A 143 -16.44 -20.36 -6.72
N TYR A 144 -16.62 -20.01 -7.99
CA TYR A 144 -16.88 -18.62 -8.40
C TYR A 144 -18.23 -18.10 -7.92
N ALA A 145 -19.24 -18.98 -7.81
CA ALA A 145 -20.58 -18.61 -7.37
C ALA A 145 -20.77 -18.61 -5.84
N ASP A 146 -19.80 -19.14 -5.09
CA ASP A 146 -19.84 -19.20 -3.63
C ASP A 146 -19.25 -17.92 -3.00
N PRO A 147 -20.05 -17.09 -2.30
CA PRO A 147 -19.57 -15.83 -1.72
C PRO A 147 -18.50 -16.01 -0.66
N GLU A 148 -18.45 -17.17 -0.01
CA GLU A 148 -17.47 -17.45 1.05
C GLU A 148 -16.22 -18.16 0.52
N SER A 149 -16.16 -18.44 -0.79
CA SER A 149 -15.00 -19.11 -1.38
C SER A 149 -13.73 -18.27 -1.24
N PHE A 150 -12.58 -18.91 -1.33
CA PHE A 150 -11.28 -18.23 -1.26
C PHE A 150 -11.07 -17.17 -2.34
N LEU A 151 -11.84 -17.21 -3.43
CA LEU A 151 -11.80 -16.21 -4.50
C LEU A 151 -12.59 -14.95 -4.13
N ASN A 152 -13.67 -15.12 -3.37
CA ASN A 152 -14.71 -14.11 -3.15
C ASN A 152 -14.67 -13.51 -1.75
N ARG A 153 -14.33 -14.30 -0.72
CA ARG A 153 -14.06 -13.90 0.68
C ARG A 153 -15.10 -12.95 1.29
N GLY A 154 -16.38 -13.12 0.95
CA GLY A 154 -17.49 -12.31 1.42
C GLY A 154 -17.68 -10.98 0.68
N PHE A 155 -17.02 -10.79 -0.46
CA PHE A 155 -16.97 -9.53 -1.21
C PHE A 155 -17.71 -9.61 -2.56
N ASN A 156 -17.05 -10.10 -3.62
CA ASN A 156 -17.61 -10.14 -4.99
C ASN A 156 -17.97 -11.55 -5.43
N LEU A 157 -18.71 -11.68 -6.53
CA LEU A 157 -19.22 -12.96 -7.04
C LEU A 157 -19.20 -13.03 -8.57
N GLY A 158 -18.48 -14.00 -9.12
CA GLY A 158 -18.51 -14.28 -10.56
C GLY A 158 -17.17 -14.71 -11.16
N VAL A 159 -17.21 -15.31 -12.36
CA VAL A 159 -16.00 -15.80 -13.07
C VAL A 159 -15.09 -14.65 -13.54
N SER A 160 -15.66 -13.47 -13.76
CA SER A 160 -14.95 -12.25 -14.18
C SER A 160 -14.89 -11.19 -13.09
N SER A 161 -15.36 -11.51 -11.88
CA SER A 161 -15.27 -10.62 -10.74
C SER A 161 -13.84 -10.50 -10.24
N LEU A 162 -13.54 -9.38 -9.60
CA LEU A 162 -12.31 -9.23 -8.84
C LEU A 162 -12.14 -10.38 -7.85
N THR A 163 -11.10 -11.19 -8.04
CA THR A 163 -10.68 -12.18 -7.04
C THR A 163 -9.94 -11.46 -5.91
N VAL A 164 -10.42 -11.59 -4.68
CA VAL A 164 -9.93 -10.81 -3.52
C VAL A 164 -8.91 -11.56 -2.66
N ILE A 165 -8.24 -12.55 -3.24
CA ILE A 165 -7.12 -13.25 -2.58
C ILE A 165 -5.86 -12.37 -2.51
N GLY A 166 -5.59 -11.60 -3.57
CA GLY A 166 -4.32 -10.89 -3.70
C GLY A 166 -4.09 -10.26 -5.07
N GLY A 167 -2.88 -9.76 -5.25
CA GLY A 167 -2.40 -9.14 -6.48
C GLY A 167 -0.95 -9.46 -6.77
N THR A 168 -0.49 -9.02 -7.92
CA THR A 168 0.91 -9.16 -8.32
C THR A 168 1.43 -7.91 -9.01
N VAL A 169 2.67 -7.52 -8.69
CA VAL A 169 3.34 -6.37 -9.31
C VAL A 169 4.75 -6.76 -9.77
N SER A 170 5.07 -6.42 -11.01
CA SER A 170 6.45 -6.40 -11.52
C SER A 170 6.94 -4.97 -11.66
N PHE A 171 8.18 -4.69 -11.28
CA PHE A 171 8.85 -3.42 -11.58
C PHE A 171 9.97 -3.60 -12.60
N ASP A 172 10.20 -2.58 -13.42
CA ASP A 172 11.22 -2.61 -14.45
C ASP A 172 12.62 -2.51 -13.86
N LEU A 173 13.52 -3.39 -14.31
CA LEU A 173 14.90 -3.44 -13.81
C LEU A 173 15.77 -2.33 -14.41
N ASP A 174 15.40 -1.79 -15.58
CA ASP A 174 16.20 -0.83 -16.36
C ASP A 174 15.70 0.61 -16.21
N ARG A 175 15.15 0.96 -15.02
CA ARG A 175 14.70 2.33 -14.71
C ARG A 175 15.58 2.99 -13.68
N ASN A 176 15.75 4.30 -13.86
CA ASN A 176 16.39 5.17 -12.88
C ASN A 176 15.41 5.47 -11.74
N TRP A 177 15.31 4.58 -10.76
CA TRP A 177 14.38 4.72 -9.65
C TRP A 177 14.87 5.69 -8.56
N SER A 178 13.96 6.51 -8.04
CA SER A 178 14.13 7.19 -6.76
C SER A 178 13.45 6.40 -5.65
N PHE A 179 14.22 5.99 -4.65
CA PHE A 179 13.71 5.31 -3.45
C PHE A 179 13.63 6.25 -2.23
N GLY A 180 13.74 7.56 -2.45
CA GLY A 180 13.63 8.57 -1.40
C GLY A 180 12.23 8.60 -0.79
N PHE A 181 12.01 7.85 0.29
CA PHE A 181 10.68 7.71 0.87
C PHE A 181 10.14 9.03 1.43
N LEU A 182 10.92 9.74 2.25
CA LEU A 182 10.50 11.02 2.86
C LEU A 182 10.88 12.24 2.01
N GLN A 183 11.86 12.07 1.12
CA GLN A 183 12.42 13.12 0.28
C GLN A 183 12.75 12.51 -1.09
N PRO A 184 11.76 12.33 -1.98
CA PRO A 184 11.99 11.92 -3.36
C PRO A 184 12.97 12.88 -4.05
N GLU A 185 13.90 12.32 -4.81
CA GLU A 185 15.05 13.07 -5.35
C GLU A 185 14.69 13.95 -6.56
N GLY A 186 13.59 13.65 -7.24
CA GLY A 186 13.11 14.39 -8.42
C GLY A 186 14.06 14.36 -9.62
N GLY A 187 13.78 15.22 -10.60
CA GLY A 187 14.61 15.36 -11.80
C GLY A 187 14.42 14.22 -12.80
N ILE A 188 15.48 13.47 -13.09
CA ILE A 188 15.46 12.37 -14.09
C ILE A 188 15.18 10.99 -13.47
N SER A 189 15.01 10.91 -12.15
CA SER A 189 14.63 9.67 -11.47
C SER A 189 13.11 9.55 -11.35
N LEU A 190 12.62 8.32 -11.44
CA LEU A 190 11.20 8.00 -11.33
C LEU A 190 10.87 7.67 -9.88
N ASP A 191 9.93 8.37 -9.26
CA ASP A 191 9.54 8.11 -7.87
C ASP A 191 8.88 6.74 -7.73
N PHE A 192 9.60 5.81 -7.09
CA PHE A 192 9.15 4.43 -6.96
C PHE A 192 7.87 4.32 -6.12
N TYR A 193 7.66 5.21 -5.16
CA TYR A 193 6.45 5.23 -4.33
C TYR A 193 5.20 5.52 -5.16
N SER A 194 5.23 6.55 -6.01
CA SER A 194 4.13 6.90 -6.91
C SER A 194 3.75 5.73 -7.82
N ILE A 195 4.74 5.09 -8.44
CA ILE A 195 4.50 3.94 -9.32
C ILE A 195 3.98 2.75 -8.50
N ALA A 196 4.52 2.48 -7.31
CA ALA A 196 4.03 1.42 -6.45
C ALA A 196 2.55 1.62 -6.05
N LEU A 197 2.14 2.85 -5.72
CA LEU A 197 0.74 3.15 -5.44
C LEU A 197 -0.15 2.87 -6.65
N HIS A 198 0.27 3.32 -7.83
CA HIS A 198 -0.41 3.08 -9.10
C HIS A 198 -0.60 1.58 -9.38
N GLU A 199 0.48 0.79 -9.33
CA GLU A 199 0.41 -0.63 -9.64
C GLU A 199 -0.40 -1.43 -8.61
N ILE A 200 -0.38 -1.04 -7.34
CA ILE A 200 -1.26 -1.65 -6.33
C ILE A 200 -2.72 -1.29 -6.59
N GLY A 201 -3.02 -0.08 -7.08
CA GLY A 201 -4.35 0.32 -7.53
C GLY A 201 -4.91 -0.65 -8.58
N HIS A 202 -4.09 -1.02 -9.58
CA HIS A 202 -4.47 -2.06 -10.55
C HIS A 202 -4.75 -3.41 -9.91
N CYS A 203 -3.97 -3.80 -8.90
CA CYS A 203 -4.18 -5.06 -8.21
C CYS A 203 -5.48 -5.09 -7.41
N LEU A 204 -5.93 -3.94 -6.91
CA LEU A 204 -7.23 -3.77 -6.26
C LEU A 204 -8.40 -3.67 -7.26
N GLY A 205 -8.12 -3.71 -8.56
CA GLY A 205 -9.12 -3.76 -9.64
C GLY A 205 -9.33 -2.44 -10.38
N LEU A 206 -8.70 -1.35 -9.98
CA LEU A 206 -8.77 -0.08 -10.72
C LEU A 206 -8.15 -0.26 -12.11
N ASN A 207 -8.89 0.13 -13.15
CA ASN A 207 -8.39 0.14 -14.53
C ASN A 207 -7.90 -1.25 -14.99
N ALA A 208 -8.36 -2.31 -14.32
CA ALA A 208 -7.87 -3.67 -14.51
C ALA A 208 -8.66 -4.39 -15.61
N ARG A 209 -7.94 -4.95 -16.58
CA ARG A 209 -8.51 -5.60 -17.77
C ARG A 209 -9.32 -6.86 -17.52
N SER A 210 -9.30 -7.40 -16.31
CA SER A 210 -9.92 -8.69 -15.98
C SER A 210 -11.06 -8.56 -14.98
N VAL A 211 -11.44 -7.32 -14.61
CA VAL A 211 -12.37 -7.05 -13.52
C VAL A 211 -13.68 -6.51 -14.10
N ALA A 212 -14.72 -7.33 -14.04
CA ALA A 212 -16.04 -6.99 -14.57
C ALA A 212 -16.62 -5.76 -13.87
N GLU A 213 -16.44 -5.62 -12.56
CA GLU A 213 -16.97 -4.49 -11.79
C GLU A 213 -16.45 -3.14 -12.30
N PHE A 214 -15.24 -3.09 -12.84
CA PHE A 214 -14.69 -1.89 -13.46
C PHE A 214 -15.22 -1.71 -14.89
N HIS A 215 -15.23 -2.77 -15.69
CA HIS A 215 -15.64 -2.72 -17.09
C HIS A 215 -17.11 -2.40 -17.30
N ASP A 216 -17.97 -2.90 -16.41
CA ASP A 216 -19.41 -2.68 -16.47
C ASP A 216 -19.77 -1.20 -16.25
N LEU A 217 -18.80 -0.41 -15.75
CA LEU A 217 -18.88 1.04 -15.60
C LEU A 217 -18.22 1.80 -16.75
N ILE A 218 -17.94 1.15 -17.89
CA ILE A 218 -17.40 1.81 -19.08
C ILE A 218 -18.49 1.95 -20.16
N GLU A 219 -18.79 3.20 -20.51
CA GLU A 219 -19.70 3.57 -21.60
C GLU A 219 -18.96 4.46 -22.60
N GLU A 220 -18.90 4.06 -23.88
CA GLU A 220 -18.27 4.85 -24.96
C GLU A 220 -16.87 5.41 -24.63
N ASP A 221 -15.96 4.55 -24.14
CA ASP A 221 -14.61 4.94 -23.67
C ASP A 221 -14.60 5.96 -22.50
N ARG A 222 -15.65 5.94 -21.67
CA ARG A 222 -15.72 6.70 -20.42
C ARG A 222 -16.06 5.81 -19.25
N PHE A 223 -15.34 5.99 -18.15
CA PHE A 223 -15.74 5.43 -16.86
C PHE A 223 -16.84 6.32 -16.25
N VAL A 224 -17.99 5.71 -15.95
CA VAL A 224 -19.21 6.36 -15.47
C VAL A 224 -19.54 6.01 -14.01
N GLY A 225 -18.55 5.58 -13.23
CA GLY A 225 -18.70 5.32 -11.81
C GLY A 225 -19.20 6.55 -11.04
N ASP A 226 -20.35 6.39 -10.37
CA ASP A 226 -21.08 7.44 -9.68
C ASP A 226 -20.22 8.19 -8.64
N ASN A 227 -19.40 7.47 -7.88
CA ASN A 227 -18.58 8.06 -6.83
C ASN A 227 -17.39 8.82 -7.44
N ALA A 228 -16.69 8.22 -8.40
CA ALA A 228 -15.55 8.84 -9.08
C ALA A 228 -15.95 10.11 -9.82
N VAL A 229 -17.08 10.08 -10.55
CA VAL A 229 -17.65 11.25 -11.22
C VAL A 229 -17.95 12.35 -10.22
N LYS A 230 -18.69 12.07 -9.15
CA LYS A 230 -18.99 13.07 -8.10
C LYS A 230 -17.74 13.64 -7.45
N ALA A 231 -16.73 12.81 -7.19
CA ALA A 231 -15.45 13.27 -6.64
C ALA A 231 -14.74 14.24 -7.59
N LEU A 232 -14.71 13.93 -8.88
CA LEU A 232 -14.16 14.80 -9.91
C LEU A 232 -14.93 16.12 -10.03
N GLU A 233 -16.27 16.08 -10.00
CA GLU A 233 -17.11 17.28 -10.07
C GLU A 233 -16.85 18.23 -8.88
N ILE A 234 -16.75 17.67 -7.68
CA ILE A 234 -16.44 18.42 -6.45
C ILE A 234 -15.06 19.06 -6.53
N ASP A 235 -14.06 18.34 -7.03
CA ASP A 235 -12.69 18.85 -7.08
C ASP A 235 -12.45 19.83 -8.23
N ALA A 236 -13.01 19.56 -9.41
CA ALA A 236 -12.90 20.42 -10.59
C ALA A 236 -13.88 21.60 -10.57
N GLY A 237 -14.92 21.56 -9.74
CA GLY A 237 -15.95 22.61 -9.64
C GLY A 237 -16.85 22.72 -10.89
N LYS A 238 -17.00 21.64 -11.65
CA LYS A 238 -17.82 21.57 -12.87
C LYS A 238 -18.44 20.18 -13.02
N GLU A 239 -19.62 20.11 -13.62
CA GLU A 239 -20.27 18.85 -13.98
C GLU A 239 -19.48 18.12 -15.07
N VAL A 240 -19.43 16.78 -14.98
CA VAL A 240 -18.77 15.92 -15.98
C VAL A 240 -19.63 14.68 -16.24
N VAL A 241 -19.61 14.18 -17.47
CA VAL A 241 -20.42 13.02 -17.88
C VAL A 241 -19.72 11.67 -17.66
N GLY A 242 -18.50 11.68 -17.11
CA GLY A 242 -17.63 10.51 -16.98
C GLY A 242 -16.16 10.87 -17.20
N LEU A 243 -15.27 9.95 -16.83
CA LEU A 243 -13.82 10.08 -17.02
C LEU A 243 -13.42 9.36 -18.30
N GLU A 244 -12.91 10.08 -19.29
CA GLU A 244 -12.37 9.43 -20.49
C GLU A 244 -11.20 8.51 -20.11
N ILE A 245 -11.25 7.29 -20.64
CA ILE A 245 -10.11 6.37 -20.62
C ILE A 245 -9.27 6.53 -21.88
N VAL A 246 -8.07 5.93 -21.89
CA VAL A 246 -7.19 5.95 -23.07
C VAL A 246 -7.91 5.34 -24.27
N LYS A 247 -8.24 4.04 -24.22
CA LYS A 247 -9.07 3.37 -25.22
C LYS A 247 -9.44 1.93 -24.83
N SER A 248 -10.72 1.61 -24.78
CA SER A 248 -11.20 0.23 -24.56
C SER A 248 -10.73 -0.72 -25.66
N SER A 249 -10.70 -0.27 -26.92
CA SER A 249 -10.32 -1.12 -28.06
C SER A 249 -8.86 -1.59 -28.03
N SER A 250 -7.97 -0.87 -27.33
CA SER A 250 -6.59 -1.31 -27.07
C SER A 250 -6.41 -1.98 -25.71
N GLN A 251 -7.51 -2.22 -24.99
CA GLN A 251 -7.54 -2.68 -23.60
C GLN A 251 -6.72 -1.77 -22.68
N ASP A 252 -6.70 -0.47 -22.98
CA ASP A 252 -6.04 0.53 -22.16
C ASP A 252 -7.09 1.33 -21.41
N TYR A 253 -7.31 0.92 -20.17
CA TYR A 253 -8.37 1.44 -19.30
C TYR A 253 -7.84 2.48 -18.32
N HIS A 254 -6.60 2.95 -18.49
CA HIS A 254 -6.11 4.09 -17.71
C HIS A 254 -6.97 5.31 -17.97
N TRP A 255 -7.03 6.22 -16.99
CA TRP A 255 -7.56 7.56 -17.21
C TRP A 255 -6.78 8.23 -18.34
N ARG A 256 -7.45 9.03 -19.15
CA ARG A 256 -6.76 9.76 -20.22
C ARG A 256 -5.73 10.71 -19.61
N ASP A 257 -4.52 10.61 -20.12
CA ASP A 257 -3.37 11.38 -19.70
C ASP A 257 -3.60 12.91 -19.79
N GLY A 258 -3.33 13.63 -18.69
CA GLY A 258 -3.37 15.08 -18.60
C GLY A 258 -4.74 15.74 -18.76
N GLU A 259 -5.83 14.98 -18.76
CA GLU A 259 -7.19 15.49 -18.96
C GLU A 259 -7.88 15.85 -17.64
N TYR A 260 -7.58 15.11 -16.57
CA TYR A 260 -8.28 15.21 -15.30
C TYR A 260 -7.33 15.43 -14.15
N GLN A 261 -7.78 16.21 -13.17
CA GLN A 261 -7.04 16.43 -11.94
C GLN A 261 -8.00 16.36 -10.76
N SER A 262 -7.50 15.84 -9.65
CA SER A 262 -8.25 15.73 -8.41
C SER A 262 -7.33 16.02 -7.22
N LYS A 263 -7.92 16.35 -6.08
CA LYS A 263 -7.16 16.59 -4.86
C LYS A 263 -6.68 15.26 -4.29
N ILE A 264 -5.55 15.30 -3.61
CA ILE A 264 -5.03 14.16 -2.84
C ILE A 264 -6.10 13.67 -1.85
N PHE A 265 -6.34 12.36 -1.83
CA PHE A 265 -7.27 11.73 -0.90
C PHE A 265 -6.76 11.93 0.54
N PRO A 266 -7.49 12.69 1.39
CA PRO A 266 -6.90 13.27 2.60
C PRO A 266 -6.75 12.26 3.74
N PHE A 267 -7.55 11.19 3.75
CA PHE A 267 -7.56 10.20 4.83
C PHE A 267 -6.60 9.07 4.56
N GLY A 268 -6.17 8.36 5.61
CA GLY A 268 -5.25 7.23 5.55
C GLY A 268 -3.78 7.65 5.53
N MET A 269 -3.50 8.85 6.06
CA MET A 269 -2.15 9.41 6.18
C MET A 269 -1.37 9.49 4.85
N PRO A 270 -1.78 10.35 3.90
CA PRO A 270 -1.03 10.61 2.68
C PRO A 270 0.34 11.24 2.95
N LEU A 271 1.28 11.05 2.02
CA LEU A 271 2.58 11.72 2.04
C LEU A 271 2.53 12.98 1.17
N TYR A 272 2.65 14.15 1.79
CA TYR A 272 2.58 15.43 1.08
C TYR A 272 3.93 15.96 0.57
N PHE A 273 5.05 15.42 1.06
CA PHE A 273 6.35 15.91 0.61
C PHE A 273 6.61 15.45 -0.83
N GLY A 274 7.03 16.39 -1.69
CA GLY A 274 7.25 16.16 -3.11
C GLY A 274 5.96 16.11 -3.95
N THR A 275 4.79 16.27 -3.34
CA THR A 275 3.51 16.36 -4.06
C THR A 275 3.06 17.80 -4.23
N VAL A 276 1.89 18.00 -4.83
CA VAL A 276 1.21 19.30 -4.88
C VAL A 276 0.73 19.80 -3.51
N GLY A 277 0.79 18.97 -2.46
CA GLY A 277 0.32 19.30 -1.11
C GLY A 277 -1.21 19.23 -0.95
N ALA A 278 -1.66 19.28 0.31
CA ALA A 278 -3.08 19.13 0.64
C ALA A 278 -3.95 20.24 0.01
N GLY A 279 -5.08 19.84 -0.57
CA GLY A 279 -6.07 20.76 -1.13
C GLY A 279 -5.76 21.26 -2.54
N ASN A 280 -4.58 20.97 -3.08
CA ASN A 280 -4.20 21.28 -4.46
C ASN A 280 -4.50 20.11 -5.39
N LEU A 281 -4.68 20.41 -6.67
CA LEU A 281 -4.97 19.43 -7.72
C LEU A 281 -3.67 18.82 -8.26
N GLN A 282 -3.67 17.51 -8.45
CA GLN A 282 -2.68 16.77 -9.24
C GLN A 282 -3.39 15.93 -10.30
N ASP A 283 -2.64 15.48 -11.29
CA ASP A 283 -3.07 14.44 -12.23
C ASP A 283 -3.49 13.18 -11.45
N LEU A 284 -4.43 12.44 -12.03
CA LEU A 284 -5.00 11.26 -11.38
C LEU A 284 -3.92 10.17 -11.27
N LEU A 285 -3.90 9.43 -10.15
CA LEU A 285 -2.84 8.46 -9.93
C LEU A 285 -2.83 7.37 -11.01
N MET A 286 -4.01 6.96 -11.49
CA MET A 286 -4.16 5.87 -12.45
C MET A 286 -4.07 6.28 -13.95
N GLU A 287 -3.45 7.44 -14.24
CA GLU A 287 -3.06 7.83 -15.60
C GLU A 287 -1.87 7.02 -16.13
N PRO A 288 -1.72 6.83 -17.45
CA PRO A 288 -0.72 5.95 -18.04
C PRO A 288 0.70 6.56 -18.04
N VAL A 289 0.83 7.87 -17.79
CA VAL A 289 2.12 8.57 -17.78
C VAL A 289 2.33 9.29 -16.46
N PHE A 290 3.54 9.16 -15.91
CA PHE A 290 3.95 9.89 -14.73
C PHE A 290 4.42 11.31 -15.10
N ASN A 291 3.46 12.23 -15.23
CA ASN A 291 3.68 13.61 -15.68
C ASN A 291 4.03 14.58 -14.54
N VAL A 292 5.16 14.37 -13.87
CA VAL A 292 5.64 15.35 -12.87
C VAL A 292 6.48 16.47 -13.51
N GLY A 293 6.41 17.67 -12.93
CA GLY A 293 7.17 18.83 -13.39
C GLY A 293 7.38 19.88 -12.30
N GLY A 294 8.41 20.71 -12.48
CA GLY A 294 8.77 21.74 -11.52
C GLY A 294 9.25 21.15 -10.19
N ASP A 295 8.68 21.64 -9.09
CA ASP A 295 9.01 21.19 -7.72
C ASP A 295 8.24 19.91 -7.31
N VAL A 296 7.29 19.45 -8.14
CA VAL A 296 6.55 18.21 -7.90
C VAL A 296 7.38 17.03 -8.39
N THR A 297 7.55 16.04 -7.51
CA THR A 297 8.38 14.84 -7.74
C THR A 297 7.64 13.56 -7.40
N ARG A 298 6.41 13.64 -6.87
CA ARG A 298 5.60 12.52 -6.40
C ARG A 298 4.13 12.77 -6.66
N PHE A 299 3.43 11.71 -7.04
CA PHE A 299 1.98 11.64 -7.01
C PHE A 299 1.50 10.79 -5.84
N GLU A 300 0.31 11.14 -5.37
CA GLU A 300 -0.41 10.43 -4.34
C GLU A 300 -1.80 10.01 -4.85
N ILE A 301 -2.47 9.09 -4.16
CA ILE A 301 -3.84 8.67 -4.45
C ILE A 301 -4.77 9.89 -4.39
N THR A 302 -5.56 10.12 -5.43
CA THR A 302 -6.53 11.22 -5.47
C THR A 302 -7.91 10.81 -4.97
N ASN A 303 -8.80 11.79 -4.72
CA ASN A 303 -10.19 11.51 -4.36
C ASN A 303 -10.90 10.67 -5.43
N VAL A 304 -10.61 10.91 -6.70
CA VAL A 304 -11.17 10.14 -7.82
C VAL A 304 -10.73 8.68 -7.76
N ASP A 305 -9.43 8.41 -7.54
CA ASP A 305 -8.92 7.03 -7.46
C ASP A 305 -9.53 6.26 -6.28
N ALA A 306 -9.63 6.90 -5.12
CA ALA A 306 -10.28 6.32 -3.93
C ALA A 306 -11.80 6.15 -4.11
N ALA A 307 -12.46 7.02 -4.88
CA ALA A 307 -13.87 6.92 -5.17
C ALA A 307 -14.18 5.83 -6.21
N ALA A 308 -13.32 5.65 -7.21
CA ALA A 308 -13.42 4.56 -8.18
C ALA A 308 -13.33 3.18 -7.51
N LEU A 309 -12.58 3.04 -6.41
CA LEU A 309 -12.60 1.83 -5.60
C LEU A 309 -14.00 1.53 -5.02
N LYS A 310 -14.72 2.57 -4.57
CA LYS A 310 -16.10 2.42 -4.08
C LYS A 310 -17.04 1.98 -5.20
N ASP A 311 -16.84 2.49 -6.40
CA ASP A 311 -17.65 2.14 -7.56
C ASP A 311 -17.52 0.66 -7.93
N ILE A 312 -16.33 0.06 -7.73
CA ILE A 312 -16.10 -1.38 -7.97
C ILE A 312 -16.35 -2.27 -6.73
N GLY A 313 -16.96 -1.70 -5.68
CA GLY A 313 -17.48 -2.43 -4.53
C GLY A 313 -16.65 -2.31 -3.24
N TRP A 314 -15.43 -1.78 -3.28
CA TRP A 314 -14.61 -1.69 -2.07
C TRP A 314 -15.16 -0.65 -1.09
N SER A 315 -15.17 -1.03 0.19
CA SER A 315 -15.36 -0.04 1.26
C SER A 315 -14.08 0.78 1.45
N VAL A 316 -14.20 2.11 1.51
CA VAL A 316 -13.09 3.05 1.71
C VAL A 316 -13.40 3.94 2.91
N ILE A 317 -12.37 4.26 3.70
CA ILE A 317 -12.49 5.11 4.89
C ILE A 317 -13.12 6.47 4.57
N SER A 318 -13.88 7.01 5.52
CA SER A 318 -14.46 8.37 5.48
C SER A 318 -13.83 9.31 6.50
N GLU A 319 -12.96 8.79 7.34
CA GLU A 319 -12.20 9.47 8.38
C GLU A 319 -10.86 8.76 8.52
N ASP A 320 -9.84 9.44 9.04
CA ASP A 320 -8.62 8.72 9.41
C ASP A 320 -8.98 7.62 10.41
N PRO A 321 -8.38 6.41 10.30
CA PRO A 321 -8.54 5.39 11.34
C PRO A 321 -8.22 6.06 12.67
N PRO A 322 -8.98 5.76 13.75
CA PRO A 322 -8.72 6.36 15.05
C PRO A 322 -7.24 6.25 15.32
N ARG A 323 -6.58 7.41 15.40
CA ARG A 323 -5.22 7.42 15.92
C ARG A 323 -5.36 6.75 17.28
N GLY A 324 -4.51 5.76 17.58
CA GLY A 324 -4.33 5.37 18.97
C GLY A 324 -4.18 6.67 19.77
N PRO A 325 -4.80 6.74 20.96
CA PRO A 325 -5.02 8.00 21.67
C PRO A 325 -3.77 8.80 21.49
N ASP A 326 -3.88 9.98 20.86
CA ASP A 326 -2.75 10.85 20.66
C ASP A 326 -1.98 10.75 21.97
N LEU A 327 -0.75 10.21 21.94
CA LEU A 327 0.12 10.43 23.07
C LEU A 327 0.03 11.94 23.24
N ASP A 328 -0.49 12.40 24.37
CA ASP A 328 -0.67 13.82 24.68
C ASP A 328 0.74 14.42 24.69
N LEU A 329 1.27 14.64 23.49
CA LEU A 329 2.67 14.71 23.16
C LEU A 329 2.96 16.16 22.83
N GLU A 330 3.29 16.93 23.85
CA GLU A 330 3.76 18.29 23.66
C GLU A 330 5.23 18.23 23.25
N ILE A 331 5.53 18.69 22.03
CA ILE A 331 6.90 18.84 21.53
C ILE A 331 7.28 20.31 21.58
N GLY A 332 8.43 20.60 22.18
CA GLY A 332 8.99 21.94 22.25
C GLY A 332 10.49 21.98 21.93
N ALA A 333 11.03 23.18 21.99
CA ALA A 333 12.47 23.37 22.02
C ALA A 333 12.97 23.20 23.47
N SER A 334 14.06 22.45 23.65
CA SER A 334 14.78 22.46 24.92
C SER A 334 15.65 23.72 25.03
N ASN A 335 15.93 24.14 26.26
CA ASN A 335 16.81 25.29 26.53
C ASN A 335 18.25 25.07 26.01
N ASN A 336 18.63 23.83 25.70
CA ASN A 336 19.96 23.46 25.21
C ASN A 336 20.04 23.35 23.68
N GLY A 337 19.02 23.81 22.96
CA GLY A 337 18.98 23.79 21.48
C GLY A 337 18.61 22.43 20.88
N GLY A 338 17.90 21.58 21.64
CA GLY A 338 17.40 20.29 21.19
C GLY A 338 15.90 20.12 21.37
N LEU A 339 15.44 18.88 21.45
CA LEU A 339 14.03 18.52 21.59
C LEU A 339 13.60 18.53 23.08
N SER A 340 12.42 19.08 23.38
CA SER A 340 11.67 18.77 24.59
C SER A 340 10.42 17.99 24.24
N ILE A 341 10.12 16.97 25.04
CA ILE A 341 8.98 16.06 24.89
C ILE A 341 8.24 16.03 26.21
N ARG A 342 6.91 16.10 26.16
CA ARG A 342 6.05 15.72 27.27
C ARG A 342 4.98 14.79 26.73
N LEU A 343 4.78 13.64 27.36
CA LEU A 343 3.80 12.63 26.98
C LEU A 343 3.02 12.15 28.20
N MET A 344 1.75 11.75 28.06
CA MET A 344 1.05 11.02 29.11
C MET A 344 1.54 9.58 29.17
N SER A 345 2.02 9.15 30.34
CA SER A 345 2.60 7.82 30.56
C SER A 345 1.59 6.84 31.14
N GLU A 346 1.79 5.55 30.89
CA GLU A 346 1.04 4.47 31.53
C GLU A 346 1.75 4.00 32.81
N GLU A 347 0.97 3.75 33.87
CA GLU A 347 1.52 3.28 35.14
C GLU A 347 2.26 1.94 34.95
N GLY A 348 3.54 1.92 35.33
CA GLY A 348 4.41 0.75 35.24
C GLY A 348 5.07 0.49 33.88
N ALA A 349 4.70 1.22 32.82
CA ALA A 349 5.36 1.09 31.50
C ALA A 349 6.73 1.78 31.51
N THR A 350 7.69 1.27 30.72
CA THR A 350 9.05 1.87 30.65
C THR A 350 9.28 2.57 29.31
N TYR A 351 9.63 3.85 29.35
CA TYR A 351 9.89 4.68 28.19
C TYR A 351 11.39 4.94 28.04
N THR A 352 11.97 4.58 26.89
CA THR A 352 13.37 4.83 26.55
C THR A 352 13.45 5.85 25.43
N VAL A 353 14.05 7.00 25.72
CA VAL A 353 14.45 7.92 24.66
C VAL A 353 15.70 7.37 24.00
N GLN A 354 15.75 7.35 22.67
CA GLN A 354 16.97 7.06 21.92
C GLN A 354 17.30 8.22 20.99
N THR A 355 18.59 8.45 20.81
CA THR A 355 19.12 9.50 19.94
C THR A 355 20.04 8.91 18.88
N SER A 356 20.19 9.64 17.78
CA SER A 356 21.04 9.26 16.67
C SER A 356 21.59 10.49 15.96
N PRO A 357 22.88 10.52 15.55
CA PRO A 357 23.44 11.62 14.76
C PRO A 357 23.12 11.49 13.26
N ASP A 358 22.79 10.30 12.78
CA ASP A 358 22.66 9.94 11.36
C ASP A 358 21.29 9.34 10.98
N GLY A 359 20.41 9.12 11.96
CA GLY A 359 19.11 8.48 11.79
C GLY A 359 19.17 6.95 11.69
N CYS A 360 20.37 6.35 11.74
CA CYS A 360 20.61 4.92 11.57
C CYS A 360 21.19 4.27 12.83
N SER A 361 22.13 4.95 13.47
CA SER A 361 22.86 4.52 14.67
C SER A 361 22.15 5.02 15.91
N TRP A 362 21.26 4.21 16.48
CA TRP A 362 20.43 4.58 17.63
C TRP A 362 21.02 4.11 18.95
N VAL A 363 21.11 5.01 19.93
CA VAL A 363 21.58 4.69 21.28
C VAL A 363 20.62 5.26 22.32
N SER A 364 20.39 4.51 23.39
CA SER A 364 19.50 4.92 24.47
C SER A 364 20.09 6.04 25.33
N VAL A 365 19.24 7.01 25.65
CA VAL A 365 19.43 7.92 26.77
C VAL A 365 19.16 7.15 28.05
N ILE A 366 20.02 7.31 29.04
CA ILE A 366 19.97 6.57 30.31
C ILE A 366 19.76 7.54 31.47
N PRO A 367 18.88 7.25 32.44
CA PRO A 367 18.04 6.06 32.53
C PRO A 367 16.78 6.13 31.64
N SER A 368 16.17 4.97 31.40
CA SER A 368 14.77 4.92 30.95
C SER A 368 13.85 5.46 32.03
N PHE A 369 12.70 5.96 31.62
CA PHE A 369 11.69 6.55 32.49
C PHE A 369 10.58 5.53 32.75
N VAL A 370 10.12 5.40 34.00
CA VAL A 370 8.98 4.54 34.33
C VAL A 370 7.75 5.43 34.46
N GLY A 371 6.69 5.08 33.74
CA GLY A 371 5.42 5.80 33.78
C GLY A 371 4.67 5.56 35.08
N ASP A 372 3.94 6.57 35.52
CA ASP A 372 3.15 6.59 36.75
C ASP A 372 1.66 6.82 36.48
N GLY A 373 1.24 6.74 35.20
CA GLY A 373 -0.11 7.10 34.78
C GLY A 373 -0.29 8.61 34.51
N GLY A 374 0.74 9.43 34.78
CA GLY A 374 0.76 10.88 34.63
C GLY A 374 1.69 11.37 33.51
N PRO A 375 1.81 12.71 33.34
CA PRO A 375 2.65 13.31 32.31
C PRO A 375 4.14 13.12 32.61
N LEU A 376 4.83 12.46 31.68
CA LEU A 376 6.27 12.26 31.66
C LEU A 376 6.89 13.31 30.74
N SER A 377 7.86 14.06 31.25
CA SER A 377 8.59 15.08 30.48
C SER A 377 10.06 14.73 30.37
N TRP A 378 10.61 14.88 29.16
CA TRP A 378 12.03 14.78 28.89
C TRP A 378 12.53 15.96 28.06
N SER A 379 13.77 16.38 28.26
CA SER A 379 14.43 17.39 27.41
C SER A 379 15.86 17.01 27.08
N ASP A 380 16.32 17.39 25.89
CA ASP A 380 17.70 17.18 25.48
C ASP A 380 18.68 17.89 26.43
N GLY A 381 19.61 17.12 26.99
CA GLY A 381 20.53 17.57 28.03
C GLY A 381 19.89 17.78 29.41
N GLN A 382 18.74 17.16 29.68
CA GLN A 382 18.11 17.18 31.01
C GLN A 382 19.04 16.58 32.06
N GLU A 383 19.16 17.27 33.19
CA GLU A 383 19.94 16.81 34.35
C GLU A 383 19.47 15.43 34.83
N GLY A 384 20.42 14.56 35.19
CA GLY A 384 20.14 13.18 35.59
C GLY A 384 19.95 12.20 34.43
N THR A 385 20.04 12.67 33.17
CA THR A 385 20.07 11.81 31.99
C THR A 385 21.43 11.87 31.30
N TYR A 386 21.84 10.76 30.67
CA TYR A 386 23.06 10.65 29.89
C TYR A 386 22.70 10.26 28.46
N ASP A 387 23.05 11.15 27.53
CA ASP A 387 22.98 10.92 26.09
C ASP A 387 24.40 10.73 25.53
N PRO A 388 24.74 9.54 25.00
CA PRO A 388 26.07 9.27 24.47
C PRO A 388 26.50 10.17 23.31
N PHE A 389 25.56 10.73 22.55
CA PHE A 389 25.88 11.63 21.43
C PHE A 389 25.97 13.09 21.85
N GLY A 390 25.69 13.43 23.11
CA GLY A 390 25.72 14.80 23.61
C GLY A 390 24.58 15.67 23.06
N PRO A 391 24.47 16.95 23.46
CA PRO A 391 23.32 17.79 23.13
C PRO A 391 23.25 18.14 21.63
N ALA A 392 22.04 18.35 21.09
CA ALA A 392 21.85 18.73 19.68
C ALA A 392 22.62 19.99 19.27
N SER A 393 22.79 20.96 20.17
CA SER A 393 23.59 22.17 19.91
C SER A 393 25.05 21.91 19.55
N SER A 394 25.56 20.70 19.82
CA SER A 394 26.91 20.26 19.48
C SER A 394 27.01 19.45 18.19
N LEU A 395 25.88 19.16 17.52
CA LEU A 395 25.81 18.32 16.34
C LEU A 395 25.18 19.08 15.16
N ALA A 396 25.57 18.71 13.94
CA ALA A 396 24.95 19.26 12.72
C ALA A 396 23.48 18.80 12.58
N HIS A 397 23.22 17.55 12.93
CA HIS A 397 21.91 16.93 12.95
C HIS A 397 21.80 15.99 14.14
N LYS A 398 20.60 15.88 14.72
CA LYS A 398 20.28 14.93 15.77
C LYS A 398 18.84 14.48 15.65
N TYR A 399 18.65 13.17 15.70
CA TYR A 399 17.36 12.49 15.61
C TYR A 399 17.02 11.91 16.97
N TYR A 400 15.72 11.84 17.27
CA TYR A 400 15.20 11.38 18.56
C TYR A 400 14.07 10.39 18.28
N ARG A 401 13.93 9.37 19.12
CA ARG A 401 12.74 8.50 19.18
C ARG A 401 12.43 8.12 20.62
N VAL A 402 11.17 7.82 20.90
CA VAL A 402 10.75 7.28 22.20
C VAL A 402 10.24 5.86 21.98
N ILE A 403 10.80 4.91 22.72
CA ILE A 403 10.39 3.52 22.71
C ILE A 403 9.66 3.24 24.02
N LYS A 404 8.42 2.78 23.94
CA LYS A 404 7.72 2.17 25.08
C LYS A 404 8.09 0.68 25.09
N ASN A 405 8.65 0.21 26.21
CA ASN A 405 9.04 -1.19 26.43
C ASN A 405 8.04 -1.90 27.33
#